data_AF-A0A5M5C4A4-F1
#
_entry.id   AF-A0A5M5C4A4-F1
#
_cell.length_a   1.000
_cell.length_b   1.000
_cell.length_c   1.000
_cell.angle_alpha   90.00
_cell.angle_beta   90.00
_cell.angle_gamma   90.00
#
_symmetry.space_group_name_H-M   'P 1'
#
loop_
_entity.id
_entity.type
_entity.pdbx_description
1 polymer ?
#
loop_
_entity_poly.entity_id
_entity_poly.type
_entity_poly.pdbx_seq_one_letter_code
_entity_poly.pdbx_strand_id
1 'polypeptide(L)'
;MRIFIHPNPLRYFLLSVTIAIVTFGLIFSSCTDYEQESVPVPDRTAVIYLNFKTGASSKPAAEMDTSQSAETRAPMLHAIDENGINTVDVLSFKVDPADPTNIKKGTFFYRAQGTYNAGTQTVRVQLLGASEHQTLVILANVREQVNTLAAALGEQKEMVMSRLLLPVTSDGMPDLTNGMPMWGELPDQAINETYAQSSITAPTVTMIRSLVKITYKEHIPQLLSPDGGNLWYNGIKFLVYNHRSKGCITPNNFQVIPLSVSTPTIPIGATGIQGVHHTLLDHSALTGSGGEESFYMFEADNSKVNSGSALDATCLVVQFLGGPASGWHRLDFRDYMQPPGSGFMDLLRGYHYVIEPKEWDGSMGAATPEEALKGKYTLKCKIVPWNEVQGEVKVDGNKRLKVDKRIFSFPGDPNVTGETGGTQTLTLSTENTGGWRIDGKPDWVTLSQNSGTDGTPATVTLTVGVEPRTYRPYGSNESRGR
;
A
#
# COMPACT_ATOMS: atom_id res chain seq x y z
N MET A 1 23.39 64.69 -18.16
CA MET A 1 22.10 64.97 -17.51
C MET A 1 22.15 64.33 -16.13
N ARG A 2 21.93 65.13 -15.08
CA ARG A 2 22.42 64.89 -13.72
C ARG A 2 21.66 63.80 -12.96
N ILE A 3 22.43 62.90 -12.35
CA ILE A 3 22.09 62.06 -11.20
C ILE A 3 22.34 62.89 -9.93
N PHE A 4 21.46 62.86 -8.92
CA PHE A 4 21.77 62.85 -7.47
C PHE A 4 20.48 62.97 -6.60
N ILE A 5 20.23 61.90 -5.84
CA ILE A 5 19.81 61.73 -4.43
C ILE A 5 19.29 62.94 -3.63
N HIS A 6 18.17 62.75 -2.90
CA HIS A 6 18.02 63.29 -1.53
C HIS A 6 17.04 62.44 -0.67
N PRO A 7 17.13 62.52 0.68
CA PRO A 7 16.93 61.42 1.62
C PRO A 7 15.80 61.69 2.65
N ASN A 8 15.55 60.70 3.51
CA ASN A 8 14.82 60.73 4.79
C ASN A 8 14.89 62.06 5.58
N PRO A 9 13.87 62.42 6.41
CA PRO A 9 13.90 61.96 7.82
C PRO A 9 12.54 61.89 8.58
N LEU A 10 12.44 60.99 9.56
CA LEU A 10 12.10 61.36 10.94
C LEU A 10 12.34 60.18 11.89
N ARG A 11 13.51 60.24 12.53
CA ARG A 11 13.89 59.61 13.79
C ARG A 11 13.81 60.68 14.90
N TYR A 12 13.92 60.21 16.15
CA TYR A 12 14.07 60.92 17.44
C TYR A 12 12.74 61.15 18.18
N PHE A 13 12.55 60.84 19.47
CA PHE A 13 13.40 60.87 20.69
C PHE A 13 12.86 59.76 21.65
N LEU A 14 13.65 58.91 22.33
CA LEU A 14 14.28 59.13 23.67
C LEU A 14 13.29 59.76 24.69
N LEU A 15 13.16 59.44 25.97
CA LEU A 15 13.76 58.56 26.97
C LEU A 15 13.02 58.96 28.28
N SER A 16 12.63 58.01 29.14
CA SER A 16 12.40 58.12 30.60
C SER A 16 11.64 59.31 31.22
N VAL A 17 10.50 59.05 31.89
CA VAL A 17 10.19 59.56 33.25
C VAL A 17 9.21 58.62 33.97
N THR A 18 9.58 58.19 35.17
CA THR A 18 8.79 57.44 36.17
C THR A 18 8.22 58.42 37.22
N ILE A 19 7.20 57.97 38.00
CA ILE A 19 6.61 58.50 39.27
C ILE A 19 5.19 59.06 39.05
N ALA A 20 4.05 58.50 39.48
CA ALA A 20 3.55 57.81 40.70
C ALA A 20 2.68 58.72 41.60
N ILE A 21 1.67 58.09 42.27
CA ILE A 21 0.72 58.55 43.32
C ILE A 21 -0.71 58.85 42.78
N VAL A 22 -1.69 57.91 42.80
CA VAL A 22 -2.53 57.41 43.93
C VAL A 22 -3.36 58.56 44.55
N THR A 23 -4.69 58.65 44.44
CA THR A 23 -5.72 57.98 45.27
C THR A 23 -7.14 58.53 44.91
N PHE A 24 -8.20 57.79 45.31
CA PHE A 24 -9.67 57.99 45.17
C PHE A 24 -10.26 57.50 43.84
N GLY A 25 -10.87 56.30 43.69
CA GLY A 25 -11.88 55.63 44.53
C GLY A 25 -13.28 56.13 44.11
N LEU A 26 -14.27 55.37 43.62
CA LEU A 26 -14.65 53.95 43.74
C LEU A 26 -15.84 53.67 42.76
N ILE A 27 -15.91 52.45 42.21
CA ILE A 27 -17.13 51.68 41.76
C ILE A 27 -17.82 52.18 40.47
N PHE A 28 -17.85 51.44 39.35
CA PHE A 28 -18.53 50.15 39.14
C PHE A 28 -17.75 49.12 38.31
N SER A 29 -17.85 47.86 38.76
CA SER A 29 -17.42 46.63 38.09
C SER A 29 -18.17 46.35 36.78
N SER A 30 -17.43 45.91 35.78
CA SER A 30 -17.70 44.64 35.11
C SER A 30 -16.36 43.99 34.78
N CYS A 31 -16.00 42.95 35.53
CA CYS A 31 -14.87 42.09 35.23
C CYS A 31 -15.12 41.38 33.91
N THR A 32 -14.20 41.52 32.96
CA THR A 32 -13.93 40.47 31.98
C THR A 32 -12.47 40.12 32.13
N ASP A 33 -12.20 39.18 33.03
CA ASP A 33 -10.98 38.39 32.97
C ASP A 33 -11.00 37.67 31.62
N TYR A 34 -10.10 38.07 30.73
CA TYR A 34 -9.66 37.17 29.66
C TYR A 34 -8.79 36.11 30.35
N GLU A 35 -9.42 35.11 30.96
CA GLU A 35 -8.73 33.87 31.25
C GLU A 35 -8.25 33.32 29.91
N GLN A 36 -6.94 33.31 29.73
CA GLN A 36 -6.29 32.54 28.70
C GLN A 36 -6.58 31.07 29.03
N GLU A 37 -7.65 30.53 28.45
CA GLU A 37 -8.16 29.19 28.73
C GLU A 37 -7.00 28.19 28.57
N SER A 38 -6.48 27.69 29.69
CA SER A 38 -5.37 26.75 29.69
C SER A 38 -5.84 25.48 29.00
N VAL A 39 -5.00 24.90 28.13
CA VAL A 39 -5.32 23.63 27.46
C VAL A 39 -5.70 22.59 28.53
N PRO A 40 -6.91 21.99 28.46
CA PRO A 40 -7.36 21.02 29.45
C PRO A 40 -6.39 19.82 29.57
N VAL A 41 -6.09 19.41 30.80
CA VAL A 41 -5.13 18.32 31.07
C VAL A 41 -5.87 16.98 31.16
N PRO A 42 -5.53 15.97 30.33
CA PRO A 42 -6.14 14.65 30.41
C PRO A 42 -5.84 13.91 31.72
N ASP A 43 -6.85 13.25 32.28
CA ASP A 43 -6.80 12.63 33.61
C ASP A 43 -7.27 11.17 33.67
N ARG A 44 -7.83 10.63 32.57
CA ARG A 44 -8.41 9.27 32.52
C ARG A 44 -7.63 8.34 31.63
N THR A 45 -7.24 7.18 32.15
CA THR A 45 -6.47 6.20 31.39
C THR A 45 -7.38 5.35 30.51
N ALA A 46 -7.12 5.37 29.20
CA ALA A 46 -7.78 4.54 28.20
C ALA A 46 -6.77 3.63 27.48
N VAL A 47 -7.27 2.52 26.94
CA VAL A 47 -6.54 1.55 26.12
C VAL A 47 -7.15 1.55 24.72
N ILE A 48 -6.34 1.70 23.68
CA ILE A 48 -6.79 1.65 22.28
C ILE A 48 -6.04 0.52 21.58
N TYR A 49 -6.72 -0.31 20.79
CA TYR A 49 -6.07 -1.30 19.94
C TYR A 49 -5.67 -0.69 18.61
N LEU A 50 -4.41 -0.88 18.22
CA LEU A 50 -3.95 -0.56 16.87
C LEU A 50 -4.05 -1.82 16.01
N ASN A 51 -4.83 -1.74 14.94
CA ASN A 51 -4.91 -2.79 13.94
C ASN A 51 -4.16 -2.35 12.68
N PHE A 52 -3.05 -3.02 12.42
CA PHE A 52 -2.29 -2.88 11.17
C PHE A 52 -2.78 -3.96 10.21
N LYS A 53 -3.58 -3.59 9.21
CA LYS A 53 -3.86 -4.50 8.11
C LYS A 53 -2.68 -4.41 7.16
N THR A 54 -1.83 -5.43 7.16
CA THR A 54 -0.81 -5.63 6.13
C THR A 54 -1.37 -6.59 5.08
N GLY A 55 -1.27 -6.27 3.80
CA GLY A 55 -1.19 -7.29 2.76
C GLY A 55 -0.07 -8.27 3.15
N ALA A 56 -0.40 -9.57 3.22
CA ALA A 56 0.43 -10.71 3.57
C ALA A 56 1.85 -10.42 4.10
N SER A 57 2.04 -10.48 5.42
CA SER A 57 3.11 -11.24 6.09
C SER A 57 3.21 -10.87 7.57
N SER A 58 2.54 -11.64 8.43
CA SER A 58 3.00 -11.87 9.80
C SER A 58 2.64 -13.30 10.20
N LYS A 59 3.43 -14.27 9.73
CA LYS A 59 3.48 -15.55 10.43
C LYS A 59 4.17 -15.28 11.78
N PRO A 60 3.58 -15.66 12.93
CA PRO A 60 4.25 -15.58 14.22
C PRO A 60 5.49 -16.49 14.20
N ALA A 61 6.56 -16.04 14.86
CA ALA A 61 7.89 -16.68 14.86
C ALA A 61 7.95 -18.13 15.37
N ALA A 62 6.83 -18.73 15.79
CA ALA A 62 6.76 -20.07 16.37
C ALA A 62 6.46 -21.20 15.37
N GLU A 63 6.13 -20.91 14.11
CA GLU A 63 5.83 -21.92 13.08
C GLU A 63 6.82 -21.85 11.90
N MET A 64 8.12 -21.86 12.22
CA MET A 64 9.16 -22.09 11.22
C MET A 64 9.28 -23.61 10.97
N ASP A 65 8.40 -24.13 10.13
CA ASP A 65 8.52 -25.48 9.58
C ASP A 65 9.69 -25.51 8.58
N THR A 66 10.69 -26.34 8.85
CA THR A 66 12.03 -26.35 8.22
C THR A 66 12.08 -26.93 6.81
N SER A 67 10.99 -26.88 6.03
CA SER A 67 10.96 -27.41 4.66
C SER A 67 10.35 -26.50 3.60
N GLN A 68 10.16 -25.21 3.89
CA GLN A 68 9.89 -24.22 2.84
C GLN A 68 11.19 -23.48 2.51
N SER A 69 11.58 -23.50 1.24
CA SER A 69 12.66 -22.69 0.70
C SER A 69 12.46 -21.25 1.17
N ALA A 70 13.40 -20.74 1.96
CA ALA A 70 13.38 -19.37 2.42
C ALA A 70 13.25 -18.45 1.21
N GLU A 71 12.11 -17.76 1.08
CA GLU A 71 12.06 -16.56 0.27
C GLU A 71 12.99 -15.55 0.96
N THR A 72 14.26 -15.56 0.56
CA THR A 72 15.22 -14.51 0.91
C THR A 72 14.70 -13.20 0.33
N ARG A 73 13.97 -12.45 1.13
CA ARG A 73 13.64 -11.05 0.87
C ARG A 73 14.98 -10.30 0.79
N ALA A 74 15.26 -9.74 -0.38
CA ALA A 74 16.46 -8.93 -0.62
C ALA A 74 16.47 -7.69 0.30
N PRO A 75 17.67 -7.17 0.64
CA PRO A 75 17.82 -6.05 1.57
C PRO A 75 17.14 -4.79 1.04
N MET A 76 16.21 -4.23 1.82
CA MET A 76 15.59 -2.94 1.54
C MET A 76 16.62 -1.82 1.74
N LEU A 77 16.71 -0.87 0.82
CA LEU A 77 17.61 0.30 0.95
C LEU A 77 17.24 1.24 2.10
N HIS A 78 16.03 1.09 2.65
CA HIS A 78 15.70 1.53 4.00
C HIS A 78 15.10 0.33 4.73
N ALA A 79 15.92 -0.38 5.50
CA ALA A 79 15.50 -1.45 6.41
C ALA A 79 14.68 -0.86 7.57
N ILE A 80 13.52 -0.30 7.25
CA ILE A 80 12.57 0.21 8.23
C ILE A 80 11.52 -0.85 8.48
N ASP A 81 11.24 -1.10 9.76
CA ASP A 81 10.09 -1.89 10.12
C ASP A 81 8.82 -1.11 9.74
N GLU A 82 8.18 -1.54 8.66
CA GLU A 82 6.95 -0.94 8.13
C GLU A 82 5.79 -0.96 9.14
N ASN A 83 5.87 -1.79 10.17
CA ASN A 83 4.91 -1.90 11.27
C ASN A 83 5.47 -1.39 12.61
N GLY A 84 6.73 -0.96 12.63
CA GLY A 84 7.39 -0.51 13.84
C GLY A 84 6.74 0.76 14.38
N ILE A 85 6.42 0.77 15.67
CA ILE A 85 5.80 1.93 16.35
C ILE A 85 6.71 2.37 17.48
N ASN A 86 7.32 3.53 17.30
CA ASN A 86 8.23 4.16 18.25
C ASN A 86 7.49 5.18 19.14
N THR A 87 6.58 5.94 18.54
CA THR A 87 5.79 6.97 19.24
C THR A 87 4.33 6.90 18.84
N VAL A 88 3.43 7.17 19.78
CA VAL A 88 2.01 7.38 19.48
C VAL A 88 1.52 8.68 20.11
N ASP A 89 0.81 9.47 19.34
CA ASP A 89 0.16 10.69 19.79
C ASP A 89 -1.33 10.62 19.40
N VAL A 90 -2.18 11.16 20.28
CA VAL A 90 -3.61 11.25 20.05
C VAL A 90 -4.01 12.72 20.04
N LEU A 91 -4.64 13.15 18.95
CA LEU A 91 -5.31 14.45 18.87
C LEU A 91 -6.80 14.21 19.05
N SER A 92 -7.39 14.87 20.03
CA SER A 92 -8.83 14.82 20.27
C SER A 92 -9.50 16.06 19.68
N PHE A 93 -10.65 15.85 19.04
CA PHE A 93 -11.49 16.89 18.49
C PHE A 93 -12.91 16.73 19.02
N LYS A 94 -13.56 17.82 19.44
CA LYS A 94 -15.02 17.79 19.66
C LYS A 94 -15.71 17.59 18.31
N VAL A 95 -16.66 16.66 18.24
CA VAL A 95 -17.37 16.36 17.00
C VAL A 95 -18.27 17.53 16.57
N ASP A 96 -18.49 17.69 15.26
CA ASP A 96 -19.64 18.45 14.77
C ASP A 96 -20.90 17.59 14.99
N PRO A 97 -21.85 18.01 15.85
CA PRO A 97 -23.05 17.20 16.12
C PRO A 97 -23.93 17.01 14.89
N ALA A 98 -23.84 17.90 13.89
CA ALA A 98 -24.58 17.75 12.64
C ALA A 98 -23.96 16.68 11.72
N ASP A 99 -22.69 16.34 11.92
CA ASP A 99 -21.94 15.44 11.05
C ASP A 99 -20.77 14.76 11.80
N PRO A 100 -21.08 13.91 12.81
CA PRO A 100 -20.13 13.45 13.82
C PRO A 100 -19.05 12.48 13.31
N THR A 101 -19.19 12.01 12.07
CA THR A 101 -18.26 11.05 11.43
C THR A 101 -17.45 11.65 10.29
N ASN A 102 -17.65 12.94 9.97
CA ASN A 102 -16.94 13.59 8.89
C ASN A 102 -15.48 13.89 9.27
N ILE A 103 -14.56 13.32 8.49
CA ILE A 103 -13.12 13.42 8.70
C ILE A 103 -12.59 14.86 8.77
N LYS A 104 -13.26 15.83 8.11
CA LYS A 104 -12.83 17.23 8.07
C LYS A 104 -13.37 18.09 9.21
N LYS A 105 -14.45 17.68 9.84
CA LYS A 105 -15.22 18.51 10.77
C LYS A 105 -14.88 18.26 12.23
N GLY A 106 -15.24 19.23 13.06
CA GLY A 106 -14.95 19.25 14.49
C GLY A 106 -13.89 20.28 14.84
N THR A 107 -13.63 20.43 16.13
CA THR A 107 -12.69 21.43 16.66
C THR A 107 -11.69 20.80 17.62
N PHE A 108 -10.44 21.22 17.54
CA PHE A 108 -9.36 20.69 18.37
C PHE A 108 -9.67 20.91 19.85
N PHE A 109 -9.46 19.87 20.65
CA PHE A 109 -9.75 19.90 22.07
C PHE A 109 -8.47 19.76 22.90
N TYR A 110 -7.72 18.68 22.70
CA TYR A 110 -6.45 18.47 23.37
C TYR A 110 -5.57 17.47 22.60
N ARG A 111 -4.32 17.39 23.03
CA ARG A 111 -3.38 16.35 22.63
C ARG A 111 -3.06 15.47 23.84
N ALA A 112 -2.91 14.18 23.61
CA ALA A 112 -2.38 13.24 24.57
C ALA A 112 -1.24 12.41 23.96
N GLN A 113 -0.26 12.05 24.79
CA GLN A 113 0.79 11.11 24.39
C GLN A 113 0.41 9.68 24.79
N GLY A 114 0.53 8.77 23.84
CA GLY A 114 0.32 7.34 24.05
C GLY A 114 1.63 6.61 24.33
N THR A 115 1.52 5.54 25.11
CA THR A 115 2.56 4.51 25.29
C THR A 115 2.12 3.24 24.57
N TYR A 116 2.89 2.81 23.58
CA TYR A 116 2.61 1.61 22.79
C TYR A 116 3.18 0.35 23.46
N ASN A 117 2.40 -0.73 23.44
CA ASN A 117 2.83 -2.07 23.83
C ASN A 117 2.76 -3.00 22.61
N ALA A 118 3.92 -3.38 22.08
CA ALA A 118 4.02 -4.24 20.91
C ALA A 118 3.47 -5.65 21.14
N GLY A 119 3.57 -6.19 22.37
CA GLY A 119 3.10 -7.54 22.68
C GLY A 119 1.59 -7.70 22.59
N THR A 120 0.84 -6.62 22.85
CA THR A 120 -0.63 -6.59 22.80
C THR A 120 -1.18 -5.72 21.68
N GLN A 121 -0.32 -5.05 20.92
CA GLN A 121 -0.69 -4.05 19.91
C GLN A 121 -1.65 -2.98 20.45
N THR A 122 -1.45 -2.57 21.72
CA THR A 122 -2.29 -1.57 22.37
C THR A 122 -1.53 -0.29 22.67
N VAL A 123 -2.27 0.81 22.74
CA VAL A 123 -1.80 2.10 23.20
C VAL A 123 -2.51 2.43 24.50
N ARG A 124 -1.73 2.74 25.54
CA ARG A 124 -2.24 3.34 26.76
C ARG A 124 -2.09 4.85 26.68
N VAL A 125 -3.17 5.59 26.88
CA VAL A 125 -3.21 7.05 26.73
C VAL A 125 -4.09 7.68 27.81
N GLN A 126 -3.75 8.89 28.24
CA GLN A 126 -4.62 9.68 29.11
C GLN A 126 -5.56 10.52 28.25
N LEU A 127 -6.86 10.30 28.38
CA LEU A 127 -7.92 11.03 27.69
C LEU A 127 -8.65 11.94 28.67
N LEU A 128 -9.30 12.97 28.15
CA LEU A 128 -10.15 13.87 28.91
C LEU A 128 -11.62 13.55 28.61
N GLY A 129 -12.39 13.29 29.66
CA GLY A 129 -13.84 13.12 29.53
C GLY A 129 -14.55 14.45 29.27
N ALA A 130 -15.61 14.41 28.46
CA ALA A 130 -16.45 15.57 28.19
C ALA A 130 -17.90 15.13 27.95
N SER A 131 -18.84 16.08 28.06
CA SER A 131 -20.25 15.85 27.68
C SER A 131 -20.40 15.60 26.18
N GLU A 132 -19.59 16.30 25.38
CA GLU A 132 -19.57 16.18 23.93
C GLU A 132 -18.75 14.96 23.50
N HIS A 133 -19.24 14.30 22.45
CA HIS A 133 -18.49 13.23 21.80
C HIS A 133 -17.21 13.78 21.16
N GLN A 134 -16.22 12.91 21.04
CA GLN A 134 -14.89 13.25 20.54
C GLN A 134 -14.51 12.37 19.36
N THR A 135 -13.84 12.95 18.36
CA THR A 135 -13.05 12.19 17.40
C THR A 135 -11.63 12.05 17.92
N LEU A 136 -11.15 10.81 18.04
CA LEU A 136 -9.76 10.54 18.40
C LEU A 136 -8.96 10.25 17.12
N VAL A 137 -8.00 11.10 16.80
CA VAL A 137 -7.04 10.90 15.72
C VAL A 137 -5.75 10.34 16.31
N ILE A 138 -5.37 9.14 15.88
CA ILE A 138 -4.20 8.41 16.34
C ILE A 138 -3.08 8.55 15.31
N LEU A 139 -1.91 8.98 15.77
CA LEU A 139 -0.75 9.29 14.95
C LEU A 139 0.45 8.48 15.45
N ALA A 140 1.09 7.72 14.58
CA ALA A 140 2.29 6.95 14.91
C ALA A 140 3.54 7.52 14.23
N ASN A 141 4.67 7.48 14.94
CA ASN A 141 6.01 7.84 14.44
C ASN A 141 6.16 9.30 13.93
N VAL A 142 5.31 10.20 14.40
CA VAL A 142 5.30 11.62 13.96
C VAL A 142 5.27 12.61 15.13
N ARG A 143 5.76 12.20 16.30
CA ARG A 143 5.69 13.01 17.53
C ARG A 143 6.33 14.38 17.39
N GLU A 144 7.40 14.49 16.61
CA GLU A 144 8.08 15.77 16.35
C GLU A 144 7.16 16.75 15.59
N GLN A 145 6.47 16.26 14.55
CA GLN A 145 5.52 17.06 13.78
C GLN A 145 4.34 17.49 14.66
N VAL A 146 3.88 16.60 15.56
CA VAL A 146 2.84 16.94 16.53
C VAL A 146 3.33 17.96 17.58
N ASN A 147 4.59 17.90 18.03
CA ASN A 147 5.19 18.89 18.94
C ASN A 147 5.20 20.29 18.32
N THR A 148 5.42 20.39 17.02
CA THR A 148 5.47 21.67 16.29
C THR A 148 4.11 22.18 15.82
N LEU A 149 3.04 21.38 15.97
CA LEU A 149 1.73 21.65 15.37
C LEU A 149 1.06 22.95 15.85
N ALA A 150 1.33 23.32 17.12
CA ALA A 150 0.79 24.49 17.79
C ALA A 150 -0.73 24.69 17.58
N ALA A 151 -1.51 23.60 17.69
CA ALA A 151 -2.97 23.66 17.55
C ALA A 151 -3.60 24.43 18.72
N ALA A 152 -4.49 25.37 18.41
CA ALA A 152 -5.23 26.13 19.42
C ALA A 152 -6.54 25.43 19.79
N LEU A 153 -6.94 25.53 21.06
CA LEU A 153 -8.25 25.05 21.52
C LEU A 153 -9.36 25.68 20.66
N GLY A 154 -10.30 24.84 20.18
CA GLY A 154 -11.40 25.28 19.32
C GLY A 154 -11.05 25.45 17.84
N GLU A 155 -9.78 25.25 17.45
CA GLU A 155 -9.38 25.37 16.06
C GLU A 155 -10.01 24.29 15.17
N GLN A 156 -10.41 24.66 13.95
CA GLN A 156 -11.03 23.72 13.01
C GLN A 156 -10.12 22.52 12.70
N LYS A 157 -10.68 21.31 12.79
CA LYS A 157 -9.96 20.07 12.57
C LYS A 157 -9.22 20.05 11.24
N GLU A 158 -9.88 20.37 10.13
CA GLU A 158 -9.24 20.40 8.80
C GLU A 158 -7.99 21.29 8.78
N MET A 159 -8.01 22.45 9.46
CA MET A 159 -6.87 23.37 9.52
C MET A 159 -5.72 22.78 10.33
N VAL A 160 -6.01 22.17 11.48
CA VAL A 160 -5.02 21.48 12.30
C VAL A 160 -4.40 20.32 11.52
N MET A 161 -5.22 19.45 10.93
CA MET A 161 -4.75 18.28 10.19
C MET A 161 -3.92 18.67 8.96
N SER A 162 -4.24 19.78 8.29
CA SER A 162 -3.48 20.26 7.13
C SER A 162 -2.03 20.67 7.43
N ARG A 163 -1.70 20.94 8.70
CA ARG A 163 -0.34 21.29 9.14
C ARG A 163 0.51 20.09 9.56
N LEU A 164 -0.08 18.91 9.68
CA LEU A 164 0.65 17.68 9.95
C LEU A 164 1.34 17.19 8.68
N LEU A 165 2.55 17.71 8.44
CA LEU A 165 3.34 17.46 7.24
C LEU A 165 4.59 16.65 7.57
N LEU A 166 4.87 15.62 6.77
CA LEU A 166 6.14 14.91 6.79
C LEU A 166 7.12 15.63 5.86
N PRO A 167 8.33 15.98 6.34
CA PRO A 167 9.36 16.61 5.52
C PRO A 167 10.08 15.59 4.63
N VAL A 168 10.95 16.13 3.76
CA VAL A 168 11.97 15.34 3.07
C VAL A 168 13.32 15.43 3.78
N THR A 169 14.17 14.42 3.60
CA THR A 169 15.59 14.47 3.94
C THR A 169 16.36 15.40 3.01
N SER A 170 17.65 15.61 3.27
CA SER A 170 18.55 16.34 2.35
C SER A 170 18.59 15.75 0.94
N ASP A 171 18.34 14.45 0.82
CA ASP A 171 18.32 13.72 -0.44
C ASP A 171 16.94 13.77 -1.12
N GLY A 172 15.98 14.48 -0.54
CA GLY A 172 14.65 14.70 -1.11
C GLY A 172 13.67 13.53 -0.95
N MET A 173 14.00 12.56 -0.08
CA MET A 173 13.16 11.41 0.23
C MET A 173 12.30 11.65 1.47
N PRO A 174 11.13 11.00 1.61
CA PRO A 174 10.37 11.07 2.85
C PRO A 174 11.25 10.80 4.07
N ASP A 175 11.22 11.68 5.07
CA ASP A 175 12.01 11.50 6.27
C ASP A 175 11.40 10.41 7.16
N LEU A 176 12.08 9.28 7.24
CA LEU A 176 11.67 8.09 7.96
C LEU A 176 12.50 7.83 9.23
N THR A 177 13.29 8.81 9.66
CA THR A 177 14.20 8.69 10.82
C THR A 177 13.49 8.20 12.08
N ASN A 178 12.23 8.61 12.27
CA ASN A 178 11.44 8.29 13.47
C ASN A 178 10.54 7.05 13.33
N GLY A 179 10.63 6.29 12.24
CA GLY A 179 9.71 5.19 11.93
C GLY A 179 8.74 5.52 10.80
N MET A 180 7.98 4.52 10.34
CA MET A 180 6.97 4.69 9.30
C MET A 180 5.78 5.54 9.81
N PRO A 181 5.49 6.72 9.24
CA PRO A 181 4.35 7.53 9.65
C PRO A 181 3.03 6.83 9.37
N MET A 182 2.16 6.80 10.38
CA MET A 182 0.82 6.21 10.23
C MET A 182 -0.25 7.05 10.90
N TRP A 183 -1.46 6.90 10.40
CA TRP A 183 -2.65 7.56 10.90
C TRP A 183 -3.81 6.56 11.03
N GLY A 184 -4.66 6.79 12.02
CA GLY A 184 -5.97 6.16 12.14
C GLY A 184 -6.92 7.07 12.91
N GLU A 185 -8.21 6.79 12.84
CA GLU A 185 -9.23 7.62 13.48
C GLU A 185 -10.37 6.79 14.08
N LEU A 186 -10.83 7.22 15.26
CA LEU A 186 -12.05 6.74 15.92
C LEU A 186 -13.04 7.92 15.99
N PRO A 187 -14.01 8.02 15.07
CA PRO A 187 -15.01 9.08 15.09
C PRO A 187 -16.06 8.84 16.19
N ASP A 188 -16.72 9.91 16.63
CA ASP A 188 -17.93 9.85 17.46
C ASP A 188 -17.83 9.02 18.76
N GLN A 189 -16.80 9.27 19.56
CA GLN A 189 -16.51 8.54 20.79
C GLN A 189 -17.05 9.27 22.03
N ALA A 190 -17.86 8.58 22.83
CA ALA A 190 -18.32 9.06 24.13
C ALA A 190 -17.26 8.77 25.22
N ILE A 191 -16.37 9.73 25.46
CA ILE A 191 -15.29 9.57 26.45
C ILE A 191 -15.83 9.85 27.85
N ASN A 192 -16.12 8.78 28.60
CA ASN A 192 -16.61 8.82 29.97
C ASN A 192 -15.75 7.95 30.90
N GLU A 193 -16.18 7.73 32.14
CA GLU A 193 -15.40 6.99 33.14
C GLU A 193 -15.16 5.53 32.77
N THR A 194 -16.04 4.90 31.98
CA THR A 194 -15.94 3.48 31.60
C THR A 194 -15.29 3.27 30.23
N TYR A 195 -14.96 4.35 29.52
CA TYR A 195 -14.39 4.27 28.17
C TYR A 195 -13.06 3.54 28.18
N ALA A 196 -13.02 2.39 27.50
CA ALA A 196 -11.80 1.67 27.12
C ALA A 196 -10.80 1.43 28.28
N GLN A 197 -11.29 1.18 29.51
CA GLN A 197 -10.45 1.00 30.70
C GLN A 197 -9.55 -0.24 30.65
N SER A 198 -9.86 -1.20 29.77
CA SER A 198 -9.12 -2.45 29.63
C SER A 198 -8.97 -2.81 28.17
N SER A 199 -8.09 -3.77 27.90
CA SER A 199 -7.94 -4.32 26.56
C SER A 199 -9.25 -4.98 26.07
N ILE A 200 -10.13 -5.49 26.95
CA ILE A 200 -11.39 -6.12 26.51
C ILE A 200 -12.37 -5.10 25.91
N THR A 201 -12.36 -3.87 26.43
CA THR A 201 -13.26 -2.78 26.02
C THR A 201 -12.58 -1.77 25.10
N ALA A 202 -11.33 -2.03 24.72
CA ALA A 202 -10.55 -1.13 23.89
C ALA A 202 -11.12 -1.09 22.46
N PRO A 203 -11.41 0.10 21.92
CA PRO A 203 -11.79 0.23 20.52
C PRO A 203 -10.60 -0.10 19.62
N THR A 204 -10.90 -0.64 18.45
CA THR A 204 -9.90 -0.94 17.42
C THR A 204 -9.86 0.17 16.39
N VAL A 205 -8.68 0.79 16.23
CA VAL A 205 -8.40 1.72 15.13
C VAL A 205 -7.62 1.02 14.03
N THR A 206 -8.03 1.19 12.78
CA THR A 206 -7.23 0.74 11.64
C THR A 206 -6.19 1.80 11.31
N MET A 207 -4.91 1.41 11.35
CA MET A 207 -3.78 2.28 11.04
C MET A 207 -3.40 2.12 9.57
N ILE A 208 -3.23 3.25 8.87
CA ILE A 208 -2.77 3.31 7.48
C ILE A 208 -1.44 4.06 7.42
N ARG A 209 -0.55 3.62 6.54
CA ARG A 209 0.70 4.34 6.26
C ARG A 209 0.40 5.64 5.52
N SER A 210 1.14 6.69 5.85
CA SER A 210 0.99 8.01 5.20
C SER A 210 1.70 8.11 3.84
N LEU A 211 2.45 7.07 3.45
CA LEU A 211 3.29 7.03 2.26
C LEU A 211 2.79 6.00 1.23
N VAL A 212 3.30 6.15 0.02
CA VAL A 212 3.15 5.22 -1.10
C VAL A 212 4.36 4.29 -1.10
N LYS A 213 4.14 2.99 -1.29
CA LYS A 213 5.21 2.02 -1.53
C LYS A 213 5.28 1.69 -3.02
N ILE A 214 6.48 1.74 -3.58
CA ILE A 214 6.73 1.33 -4.97
C ILE A 214 7.73 0.19 -4.95
N THR A 215 7.48 -0.86 -5.75
CA THR A 215 8.44 -1.94 -5.97
C THR A 215 8.66 -2.13 -7.45
N TYR A 216 9.91 -2.06 -7.89
CA TYR A 216 10.31 -2.58 -9.19
C TYR A 216 10.59 -4.07 -9.06
N LYS A 217 9.94 -4.88 -9.90
CA LYS A 217 10.08 -6.34 -9.93
C LYS A 217 10.58 -6.76 -11.31
N GLU A 218 11.67 -7.52 -11.34
CA GLU A 218 12.18 -8.08 -12.58
C GLU A 218 11.19 -9.08 -13.18
N HIS A 219 11.07 -9.07 -14.51
CA HIS A 219 10.22 -10.02 -15.21
C HIS A 219 10.86 -11.41 -15.24
N ILE A 220 10.07 -12.44 -14.93
CA ILE A 220 10.44 -13.85 -15.09
C ILE A 220 9.30 -14.56 -15.83
N PRO A 221 9.56 -15.33 -16.90
CA PRO A 221 10.86 -15.60 -17.53
C PRO A 221 11.42 -14.39 -18.32
N GLN A 222 12.59 -14.55 -18.95
CA GLN A 222 13.30 -13.53 -19.75
C GLN A 222 12.38 -12.63 -20.59
N LEU A 223 12.61 -11.32 -20.55
CA LEU A 223 11.88 -10.35 -21.36
C LEU A 223 12.57 -10.19 -22.73
N LEU A 224 11.93 -10.71 -23.78
CA LEU A 224 12.47 -10.69 -25.14
C LEU A 224 11.95 -9.49 -25.95
N SER A 225 12.81 -8.88 -26.74
CA SER A 225 12.44 -7.91 -27.78
C SER A 225 11.77 -8.61 -28.98
N PRO A 226 11.10 -7.85 -29.87
CA PRO A 226 10.52 -8.42 -31.09
C PRO A 226 11.50 -9.20 -31.97
N ASP A 227 12.78 -8.80 -31.96
CA ASP A 227 13.86 -9.45 -32.70
C ASP A 227 14.52 -10.61 -31.93
N GLY A 228 13.98 -10.98 -30.76
CA GLY A 228 14.45 -12.10 -29.93
C GLY A 228 15.63 -11.78 -29.01
N GLY A 229 16.02 -10.51 -28.86
CA GLY A 229 17.05 -10.10 -27.91
C GLY A 229 16.51 -10.14 -26.48
N ASN A 230 17.27 -10.71 -25.54
CA ASN A 230 16.88 -10.74 -24.12
C ASN A 230 17.30 -9.45 -23.40
N LEU A 231 16.39 -8.87 -22.60
CA LEU A 231 16.72 -7.81 -21.65
C LEU A 231 17.50 -8.39 -20.47
N TRP A 232 18.76 -7.99 -20.36
CA TRP A 232 19.62 -8.24 -19.20
C TRP A 232 20.45 -6.99 -18.90
N TYR A 233 20.94 -6.89 -17.67
CA TYR A 233 21.79 -5.80 -17.20
C TYR A 233 22.64 -6.29 -16.03
N ASN A 234 23.64 -5.52 -15.62
CA ASN A 234 24.51 -5.80 -14.48
C ASN A 234 24.18 -4.95 -13.24
N GLY A 235 23.26 -4.00 -13.41
CA GLY A 235 22.73 -3.22 -12.32
C GLY A 235 21.73 -2.18 -12.79
N ILE A 236 21.10 -1.54 -11.83
CA ILE A 236 20.03 -0.58 -12.08
C ILE A 236 20.12 0.60 -11.12
N LYS A 237 19.73 1.79 -11.62
CA LYS A 237 19.59 3.01 -10.82
C LYS A 237 18.19 3.58 -10.96
N PHE A 238 17.67 4.21 -9.90
CA PHE A 238 16.36 4.84 -9.91
C PHE A 238 16.45 6.31 -9.52
N LEU A 239 15.97 7.16 -10.42
CA LEU A 239 15.68 8.56 -10.14
C LEU A 239 14.16 8.76 -10.11
N VAL A 240 13.71 9.68 -9.27
CA VAL A 240 12.33 10.17 -9.27
C VAL A 240 12.28 11.62 -9.72
N TYR A 241 11.46 11.89 -10.72
CA TYR A 241 11.18 13.24 -11.21
C TYR A 241 9.80 13.71 -10.77
N ASN A 242 9.64 15.03 -10.64
CA ASN A 242 8.37 15.69 -10.29
C ASN A 242 7.74 15.13 -8.99
N HIS A 243 8.58 14.72 -8.04
CA HIS A 243 8.18 14.28 -6.71
C HIS A 243 7.62 15.45 -5.88
N ARG A 244 7.15 15.16 -4.66
CA ARG A 244 6.65 16.17 -3.73
C ARG A 244 7.71 16.50 -2.68
N SER A 245 7.86 17.78 -2.35
CA SER A 245 8.83 18.26 -1.35
C SER A 245 8.41 18.02 0.11
N LYS A 246 7.17 17.55 0.31
CA LYS A 246 6.55 17.22 1.59
C LYS A 246 5.23 16.48 1.35
N GLY A 247 4.73 15.74 2.33
CA GLY A 247 3.44 15.05 2.25
C GLY A 247 2.57 15.23 3.49
N CYS A 248 1.25 15.12 3.34
CA CYS A 248 0.34 15.13 4.49
C CYS A 248 0.45 13.81 5.25
N ILE A 249 0.63 13.85 6.56
CA ILE A 249 0.60 12.65 7.43
C ILE A 249 -0.81 12.04 7.43
N THR A 250 -1.85 12.87 7.40
CA THR A 250 -3.23 12.43 7.48
C THR A 250 -4.00 12.67 6.18
N PRO A 251 -4.90 11.77 5.77
CA PRO A 251 -5.79 12.00 4.65
C PRO A 251 -6.91 12.99 5.01
N ASN A 252 -7.56 13.56 4.00
CA ASN A 252 -8.78 14.36 4.17
C ASN A 252 -10.04 13.74 3.53
N ASN A 253 -9.91 12.50 3.05
CA ASN A 253 -10.86 11.82 2.17
C ASN A 253 -10.87 10.30 2.39
N PHE A 254 -10.42 9.82 3.57
CA PHE A 254 -10.41 8.40 3.87
C PHE A 254 -11.83 7.85 4.00
N GLN A 255 -12.04 6.67 3.43
CA GLN A 255 -13.30 5.94 3.49
C GLN A 255 -13.12 4.68 4.34
N VAL A 256 -13.91 4.53 5.41
CA VAL A 256 -13.87 3.34 6.28
C VAL A 256 -14.30 2.08 5.51
N ILE A 257 -15.14 2.24 4.50
CA ILE A 257 -15.48 1.18 3.54
C ILE A 257 -15.21 1.78 2.16
N PRO A 258 -14.20 1.30 1.41
CA PRO A 258 -13.54 0.01 1.57
C PRO A 258 -12.18 0.05 2.31
N LEU A 259 -11.94 0.96 3.26
CA LEU A 259 -10.63 1.21 3.89
C LEU A 259 -9.58 1.74 2.90
N SER A 260 -9.88 2.88 2.27
CA SER A 260 -9.00 3.48 1.27
C SER A 260 -9.13 4.99 1.18
N VAL A 261 -8.13 5.62 0.56
CA VAL A 261 -8.29 6.95 -0.05
C VAL A 261 -8.62 6.78 -1.53
N SER A 262 -9.38 7.71 -2.11
CA SER A 262 -9.74 7.69 -3.53
C SER A 262 -8.98 8.72 -4.37
N THR A 263 -8.41 9.74 -3.73
CA THR A 263 -7.60 10.79 -4.36
C THR A 263 -6.42 11.13 -3.46
N PRO A 264 -5.29 11.60 -4.01
CA PRO A 264 -4.14 11.99 -3.21
C PRO A 264 -4.43 13.25 -2.40
N THR A 265 -3.90 13.33 -1.17
CA THR A 265 -3.97 14.52 -0.31
C THR A 265 -2.64 15.28 -0.41
N ILE A 266 -2.55 16.18 -1.39
CA ILE A 266 -1.33 16.96 -1.67
C ILE A 266 -1.31 18.25 -0.83
N PRO A 267 -0.26 18.48 -0.01
CA PRO A 267 -0.12 19.73 0.74
C PRO A 267 0.07 20.95 -0.19
N ILE A 268 -0.38 22.12 0.26
CA ILE A 268 -0.14 23.38 -0.45
C ILE A 268 1.37 23.64 -0.56
N GLY A 269 1.81 23.96 -1.77
CA GLY A 269 3.22 24.23 -2.09
C GLY A 269 4.13 23.00 -2.03
N ALA A 270 3.58 21.78 -2.13
CA ALA A 270 4.37 20.55 -2.17
C ALA A 270 4.88 20.18 -3.57
N THR A 271 4.36 20.81 -4.63
CA THR A 271 4.77 20.53 -6.01
C THR A 271 6.26 20.84 -6.20
N GLY A 272 7.05 19.83 -6.54
CA GLY A 272 8.46 19.98 -6.87
C GLY A 272 8.67 20.77 -8.18
N ILE A 273 9.90 21.23 -8.38
CA ILE A 273 10.28 21.92 -9.62
C ILE A 273 10.34 20.87 -10.74
N GLN A 274 9.69 21.18 -11.87
CA GLN A 274 9.70 20.28 -13.02
C GLN A 274 11.14 20.00 -13.49
N GLY A 275 11.44 18.74 -13.76
CA GLY A 275 12.77 18.33 -14.24
C GLY A 275 13.84 18.24 -13.15
N VAL A 276 13.53 18.54 -11.90
CA VAL A 276 14.40 18.21 -10.76
C VAL A 276 14.13 16.78 -10.33
N HIS A 277 15.21 16.03 -10.12
CA HIS A 277 15.15 14.65 -9.65
C HIS A 277 15.84 14.46 -8.31
N HIS A 278 15.48 13.34 -7.68
CA HIS A 278 16.25 12.76 -6.58
C HIS A 278 16.59 11.32 -6.87
N THR A 279 17.71 10.86 -6.31
CA THR A 279 18.15 9.48 -6.41
C THR A 279 17.43 8.64 -5.37
N LEU A 280 16.50 7.80 -5.81
CA LEU A 280 15.86 6.79 -4.96
C LEU A 280 16.83 5.65 -4.65
N LEU A 281 17.63 5.28 -5.65
CA LEU A 281 18.59 4.20 -5.57
C LEU A 281 19.74 4.46 -6.53
N ASP A 282 20.95 4.59 -5.98
CA ASP A 282 22.15 4.86 -6.78
C ASP A 282 22.75 3.60 -7.42
N HIS A 283 22.50 2.41 -6.87
CA HIS A 283 22.88 1.15 -7.50
C HIS A 283 22.20 -0.06 -6.83
N SER A 284 21.63 -0.94 -7.64
CA SER A 284 21.29 -2.31 -7.24
C SER A 284 21.92 -3.34 -8.18
N ALA A 285 22.28 -4.49 -7.64
CA ALA A 285 22.89 -5.63 -8.34
C ALA A 285 21.87 -6.54 -9.04
N LEU A 286 20.65 -6.05 -9.25
CA LEU A 286 19.63 -6.65 -10.10
C LEU A 286 20.15 -6.92 -11.53
N THR A 287 19.81 -8.08 -12.11
CA THR A 287 20.40 -8.57 -13.37
C THR A 287 19.40 -8.92 -14.48
N GLY A 288 18.11 -8.66 -14.29
CA GLY A 288 17.02 -9.09 -15.16
C GLY A 288 16.71 -10.59 -15.07
N SER A 289 17.03 -11.24 -13.95
CA SER A 289 16.91 -12.70 -13.77
C SER A 289 16.05 -13.10 -12.55
N GLY A 290 15.38 -12.13 -11.96
CA GLY A 290 14.57 -12.28 -10.76
C GLY A 290 15.12 -11.46 -9.61
N GLY A 291 14.28 -10.60 -9.06
CA GLY A 291 14.61 -9.74 -7.94
C GLY A 291 13.65 -8.56 -7.85
N GLU A 292 13.70 -7.85 -6.73
CA GLU A 292 12.81 -6.75 -6.41
C GLU A 292 13.55 -5.65 -5.67
N GLU A 293 13.23 -4.40 -5.97
CA GLU A 293 13.70 -3.21 -5.26
C GLU A 293 12.52 -2.35 -4.84
N SER A 294 12.52 -1.88 -3.59
CA SER A 294 11.39 -1.13 -3.04
C SER A 294 11.80 0.22 -2.44
N PHE A 295 10.94 1.22 -2.60
CA PHE A 295 11.14 2.58 -2.12
C PHE A 295 9.81 3.23 -1.72
N TYR A 296 9.89 4.29 -0.91
CA TYR A 296 8.72 5.05 -0.47
C TYR A 296 8.69 6.43 -1.07
N MET A 297 7.48 6.90 -1.36
CA MET A 297 7.23 8.22 -1.93
C MET A 297 6.01 8.87 -1.27
N PHE A 298 5.88 10.18 -1.43
CA PHE A 298 4.63 10.86 -1.16
C PHE A 298 3.59 10.59 -2.25
N GLU A 299 2.34 10.86 -1.91
CA GLU A 299 1.23 10.83 -2.86
C GLU A 299 1.46 11.76 -4.06
N ALA A 300 0.90 11.40 -5.21
CA ALA A 300 0.99 12.19 -6.44
C ALA A 300 -0.33 12.16 -7.21
N ASP A 301 -0.74 13.31 -7.72
CA ASP A 301 -1.94 13.58 -8.51
C ASP A 301 -1.69 13.49 -10.01
N ASN A 302 -1.03 12.40 -10.42
CA ASN A 302 -0.68 12.11 -11.81
C ASN A 302 -1.91 12.05 -12.73
N SER A 303 -3.09 11.69 -12.24
CA SER A 303 -4.30 11.66 -13.06
C SER A 303 -4.65 13.01 -13.69
N LYS A 304 -4.21 14.13 -13.09
CA LYS A 304 -4.41 15.48 -13.63
C LYS A 304 -3.68 15.73 -14.94
N VAL A 305 -2.61 14.98 -15.23
CA VAL A 305 -1.85 15.16 -16.48
C VAL A 305 -2.52 14.49 -17.67
N ASN A 306 -3.58 13.69 -17.46
CA ASN A 306 -4.36 13.10 -18.56
C ASN A 306 -5.05 14.17 -19.44
N SER A 307 -5.23 15.39 -18.91
CA SER A 307 -5.71 16.56 -19.66
C SER A 307 -4.62 17.62 -19.87
N GLY A 308 -3.36 17.31 -19.55
CA GLY A 308 -2.22 18.23 -19.56
C GLY A 308 -0.96 17.60 -20.16
N SER A 309 0.21 18.05 -19.70
CA SER A 309 1.49 17.51 -20.17
C SER A 309 1.88 16.28 -19.37
N ALA A 310 2.14 15.16 -20.05
CA ALA A 310 2.72 13.97 -19.44
C ALA A 310 4.02 14.29 -18.68
N LEU A 311 4.80 15.29 -19.09
CA LEU A 311 6.04 15.71 -18.43
C LEU A 311 5.82 16.30 -17.03
N ASP A 312 4.60 16.57 -16.63
CA ASP A 312 4.26 17.08 -15.29
C ASP A 312 4.01 15.93 -14.30
N ALA A 313 3.86 14.69 -14.79
CA ALA A 313 3.61 13.53 -13.95
C ALA A 313 4.84 13.18 -13.12
N THR A 314 4.61 12.79 -11.86
CA THR A 314 5.62 12.05 -11.11
C THR A 314 5.95 10.77 -11.87
N CYS A 315 7.24 10.53 -12.13
CA CYS A 315 7.69 9.36 -12.88
C CYS A 315 9.04 8.88 -12.36
N LEU A 316 9.38 7.65 -12.72
CA LEU A 316 10.71 7.10 -12.52
C LEU A 316 11.54 7.28 -13.79
N VAL A 317 12.80 7.62 -13.63
CA VAL A 317 13.79 7.56 -14.71
C VAL A 317 14.87 6.59 -14.26
N VAL A 318 15.01 5.51 -15.01
CA VAL A 318 15.73 4.30 -14.61
C VAL A 318 16.91 4.08 -15.53
N GLN A 319 18.08 3.89 -14.95
CA GLN A 319 19.27 3.53 -15.70
C GLN A 319 19.49 2.03 -15.65
N PHE A 320 19.55 1.39 -16.81
CA PHE A 320 20.10 0.03 -16.90
C PHE A 320 21.61 0.13 -17.17
N LEU A 321 22.40 -0.57 -16.35
CA LEU A 321 23.85 -0.56 -16.39
C LEU A 321 24.37 -1.85 -17.03
N GLY A 322 24.95 -1.75 -18.22
CA GLY A 322 25.40 -2.93 -18.98
C GLY A 322 24.22 -3.66 -19.64
N GLY A 323 24.53 -4.44 -20.67
CA GLY A 323 23.52 -5.16 -21.47
C GLY A 323 22.87 -4.33 -22.58
N PRO A 324 21.93 -4.91 -23.33
CA PRO A 324 21.45 -4.35 -24.59
C PRO A 324 20.51 -3.15 -24.44
N ALA A 325 19.88 -2.98 -23.27
CA ALA A 325 19.10 -1.80 -22.94
C ALA A 325 19.89 -0.76 -22.11
N SER A 326 21.23 -0.78 -22.19
CA SER A 326 22.05 0.18 -21.43
C SER A 326 21.61 1.63 -21.69
N GLY A 327 21.52 2.41 -20.62
CA GLY A 327 21.11 3.82 -20.66
C GLY A 327 19.83 4.12 -19.87
N TRP A 328 19.34 5.35 -20.03
CA TRP A 328 18.23 5.88 -19.24
C TRP A 328 16.87 5.69 -19.93
N HIS A 329 15.87 5.26 -19.16
CA HIS A 329 14.49 5.03 -19.61
C HIS A 329 13.52 5.71 -18.66
N ARG A 330 12.46 6.30 -19.22
CA ARG A 330 11.35 6.84 -18.44
C ARG A 330 10.27 5.78 -18.23
N LEU A 331 9.77 5.76 -17.02
CA LEU A 331 8.71 4.89 -16.52
C LEU A 331 7.64 5.74 -15.86
N ASP A 332 6.51 5.86 -16.54
CA ASP A 332 5.33 6.54 -16.03
C ASP A 332 4.46 5.61 -15.19
N PHE A 333 3.86 6.15 -14.12
CA PHE A 333 2.80 5.49 -13.38
C PHE A 333 1.49 5.63 -14.17
N ARG A 334 1.24 4.68 -15.06
CA ARG A 334 0.06 4.64 -15.93
C ARG A 334 -0.35 3.22 -16.29
N ASP A 335 -1.57 3.06 -16.79
CA ASP A 335 -1.98 1.84 -17.49
C ASP A 335 -1.38 1.83 -18.91
N TYR A 336 -0.39 0.95 -19.14
CA TYR A 336 0.29 0.84 -20.43
C TYR A 336 -0.55 0.18 -21.53
N MET A 337 -1.75 -0.32 -21.20
CA MET A 337 -2.75 -0.71 -22.20
C MET A 337 -3.45 0.50 -22.82
N GLN A 338 -3.38 1.66 -22.17
CA GLN A 338 -3.86 2.92 -22.75
C GLN A 338 -2.85 3.51 -23.73
N PRO A 339 -3.30 4.31 -24.72
CA PRO A 339 -2.42 5.01 -25.65
C PRO A 339 -1.31 5.81 -24.92
N PRO A 340 -0.10 5.94 -25.50
CA PRO A 340 0.96 6.76 -24.91
C PRO A 340 0.45 8.17 -24.56
N GLY A 341 0.79 8.66 -23.36
CA GLY A 341 0.34 9.97 -22.88
C GLY A 341 -1.02 9.98 -22.19
N SER A 342 -1.67 8.83 -21.98
CA SER A 342 -2.92 8.73 -21.19
C SER A 342 -2.86 7.62 -20.13
N GLY A 343 -3.95 7.43 -19.38
CA GLY A 343 -4.06 6.37 -18.37
C GLY A 343 -3.18 6.57 -17.15
N PHE A 344 -2.71 7.80 -16.88
CA PHE A 344 -1.92 8.12 -15.70
C PHE A 344 -2.74 7.87 -14.42
N MET A 345 -2.13 7.16 -13.47
CA MET A 345 -2.74 6.81 -12.20
C MET A 345 -2.16 7.65 -11.06
N ASP A 346 -3.01 8.07 -10.15
CA ASP A 346 -2.56 8.70 -8.90
C ASP A 346 -1.76 7.71 -8.06
N LEU A 347 -0.82 8.25 -7.28
CA LEU A 347 -0.08 7.53 -6.26
C LEU A 347 -0.72 7.82 -4.91
N LEU A 348 -1.26 6.79 -4.27
CA LEU A 348 -2.12 6.89 -3.09
C LEU A 348 -1.43 6.31 -1.85
N ARG A 349 -1.61 6.96 -0.69
CA ARG A 349 -1.05 6.49 0.58
C ARG A 349 -1.62 5.13 0.98
N GLY A 350 -0.81 4.29 1.62
CA GLY A 350 -1.23 2.95 2.02
C GLY A 350 -1.44 1.98 0.84
N TYR A 351 -1.00 2.37 -0.36
CA TYR A 351 -0.94 1.49 -1.52
C TYR A 351 0.49 1.07 -1.84
N HIS A 352 0.61 -0.14 -2.37
CA HIS A 352 1.81 -0.72 -2.91
C HIS A 352 1.68 -0.89 -4.43
N TYR A 353 2.49 -0.15 -5.19
CA TYR A 353 2.53 -0.22 -6.64
C TYR A 353 3.69 -1.12 -7.07
N VAL A 354 3.37 -2.29 -7.62
CA VAL A 354 4.37 -3.20 -8.19
C VAL A 354 4.51 -2.91 -9.67
N ILE A 355 5.70 -2.47 -10.08
CA ILE A 355 6.09 -2.19 -11.46
C ILE A 355 6.83 -3.42 -11.98
N GLU A 356 6.30 -4.02 -13.04
CA GLU A 356 6.93 -5.15 -13.71
C GLU A 356 7.11 -4.83 -15.19
N PRO A 357 8.34 -4.85 -15.74
CA PRO A 357 8.58 -4.76 -17.18
C PRO A 357 7.81 -5.83 -17.95
N LYS A 358 7.19 -5.45 -19.09
CA LYS A 358 6.42 -6.38 -19.92
C LYS A 358 6.76 -6.34 -21.40
N GLU A 359 7.15 -5.18 -21.92
CA GLU A 359 7.60 -5.08 -23.30
C GLU A 359 8.78 -4.12 -23.40
N TRP A 360 9.78 -4.55 -24.15
CA TRP A 360 10.95 -3.78 -24.56
C TRP A 360 11.12 -3.94 -26.06
N ASP A 361 11.35 -2.85 -26.78
CA ASP A 361 11.41 -2.83 -28.24
C ASP A 361 12.79 -3.20 -28.82
N GLY A 362 13.76 -3.55 -27.96
CA GLY A 362 15.13 -3.82 -28.39
C GLY A 362 16.04 -2.59 -28.41
N SER A 363 15.53 -1.39 -28.11
CA SER A 363 16.30 -0.16 -28.18
C SER A 363 17.19 0.07 -26.96
N MET A 364 18.29 0.81 -27.17
CA MET A 364 19.11 1.35 -26.09
C MET A 364 18.43 2.54 -25.42
N GLY A 365 18.79 2.80 -24.15
CA GLY A 365 18.32 3.97 -23.43
C GLY A 365 18.98 5.28 -23.87
N ALA A 366 18.50 6.38 -23.31
CA ALA A 366 19.09 7.70 -23.50
C ALA A 366 20.47 7.79 -22.86
N ALA A 367 21.31 8.72 -23.34
CA ALA A 367 22.62 8.99 -22.76
C ALA A 367 22.51 9.72 -21.42
N THR A 368 21.48 10.55 -21.25
CA THR A 368 21.23 11.35 -20.04
C THR A 368 19.83 11.12 -19.49
N PRO A 369 19.62 11.29 -18.18
CA PRO A 369 18.29 11.15 -17.60
C PRO A 369 17.33 12.26 -18.07
N GLU A 370 17.82 13.46 -18.40
CA GLU A 370 17.02 14.57 -18.96
C GLU A 370 16.47 14.24 -20.37
N GLU A 371 17.21 13.49 -21.17
CA GLU A 371 16.73 13.01 -22.47
C GLU A 371 15.68 11.91 -22.30
N ALA A 372 15.87 10.99 -21.36
CA ALA A 372 14.88 9.97 -21.03
C ALA A 372 13.58 10.60 -20.52
N LEU A 373 13.67 11.63 -19.67
CA LEU A 373 12.52 12.36 -19.12
C LEU A 373 11.57 12.86 -20.22
N LYS A 374 12.08 13.24 -21.41
CA LYS A 374 11.26 13.69 -22.54
C LYS A 374 10.32 12.63 -23.10
N GLY A 375 10.41 11.37 -22.65
CA GLY A 375 9.45 10.31 -22.95
C GLY A 375 9.71 9.56 -24.26
N LYS A 376 10.87 9.76 -24.89
CA LYS A 376 11.26 9.01 -26.10
C LYS A 376 11.74 7.58 -25.79
N TYR A 377 12.42 7.40 -24.66
CA TYR A 377 13.05 6.15 -24.26
C TYR A 377 12.22 5.56 -23.12
N THR A 378 11.35 4.59 -23.43
CA THR A 378 10.38 4.05 -22.46
C THR A 378 10.38 2.54 -22.45
N LEU A 379 10.03 1.98 -21.30
CA LEU A 379 9.80 0.54 -21.12
C LEU A 379 8.33 0.34 -20.76
N LYS A 380 7.61 -0.53 -21.46
CA LYS A 380 6.22 -0.78 -21.09
C LYS A 380 6.17 -1.70 -19.89
N CYS A 381 5.39 -1.29 -18.89
CA CYS A 381 5.27 -2.02 -17.65
C CYS A 381 3.82 -2.38 -17.36
N LYS A 382 3.65 -3.46 -16.60
CA LYS A 382 2.44 -3.71 -15.83
C LYS A 382 2.62 -3.04 -14.47
N ILE A 383 1.67 -2.20 -14.08
CA ILE A 383 1.66 -1.57 -12.76
C ILE A 383 0.37 -2.00 -12.06
N VAL A 384 0.52 -2.65 -10.90
CA VAL A 384 -0.62 -3.10 -10.09
C VAL A 384 -0.65 -2.31 -8.79
N PRO A 385 -1.65 -1.43 -8.57
CA PRO A 385 -1.87 -0.79 -7.29
C PRO A 385 -2.57 -1.77 -6.33
N TRP A 386 -1.92 -2.08 -5.21
CA TRP A 386 -2.47 -2.92 -4.15
C TRP A 386 -2.75 -2.07 -2.92
N ASN A 387 -4.02 -1.97 -2.49
CA ASN A 387 -4.32 -1.34 -1.21
C ASN A 387 -3.87 -2.25 -0.07
N GLU A 388 -2.85 -1.85 0.70
CA GLU A 388 -2.29 -2.68 1.77
C GLU A 388 -3.24 -2.84 2.95
N VAL A 389 -4.19 -1.92 3.12
CA VAL A 389 -5.15 -1.88 4.23
C VAL A 389 -6.39 -2.73 3.95
N GLN A 390 -6.74 -2.90 2.68
CA GLN A 390 -7.67 -3.95 2.30
C GLN A 390 -6.93 -5.27 2.48
N GLY A 391 -7.29 -5.98 3.55
CA GLY A 391 -6.95 -7.40 3.65
C GLY A 391 -7.34 -8.05 2.33
N GLU A 392 -6.53 -9.02 1.89
CA GLU A 392 -6.80 -9.77 0.66
C GLU A 392 -8.31 -9.95 0.49
N VAL A 393 -8.85 -9.44 -0.62
CA VAL A 393 -9.99 -10.15 -1.19
C VAL A 393 -9.47 -11.57 -1.23
N LYS A 394 -10.01 -12.46 -0.40
CA LYS A 394 -10.01 -13.88 -0.71
C LYS A 394 -10.74 -13.96 -2.04
N VAL A 395 -10.03 -13.66 -3.13
CA VAL A 395 -10.33 -14.23 -4.42
C VAL A 395 -10.26 -15.69 -4.08
N ASP A 396 -11.41 -16.38 -4.11
CA ASP A 396 -11.52 -17.82 -3.87
C ASP A 396 -10.27 -18.48 -4.43
N GLY A 397 -9.30 -18.76 -3.55
CA GLY A 397 -7.91 -18.89 -3.97
C GLY A 397 -7.86 -20.01 -4.97
N ASN A 398 -7.59 -19.71 -6.26
CA ASN A 398 -7.74 -20.59 -7.42
C ASN A 398 -8.14 -22.00 -7.00
N LYS A 399 -9.42 -22.25 -6.74
CA LYS A 399 -9.86 -23.52 -6.15
C LYS A 399 -9.44 -24.64 -7.12
N ARG A 400 -8.49 -25.49 -6.75
CA ARG A 400 -7.84 -26.41 -7.70
C ARG A 400 -8.49 -27.78 -7.60
N LEU A 401 -8.62 -28.46 -8.73
CA LEU A 401 -8.71 -29.91 -8.75
C LEU A 401 -7.28 -30.46 -8.81
N LYS A 402 -6.89 -31.21 -7.79
CA LYS A 402 -5.61 -31.92 -7.75
C LYS A 402 -5.84 -33.38 -8.09
N VAL A 403 -5.03 -33.90 -9.02
CA VAL A 403 -4.96 -35.32 -9.37
C VAL A 403 -3.50 -35.73 -9.23
N ASP A 404 -3.23 -36.82 -8.50
CA ASP A 404 -1.87 -37.30 -8.21
C ASP A 404 -1.13 -37.81 -9.46
N LYS A 405 -1.87 -38.32 -10.46
CA LYS A 405 -1.31 -38.89 -11.69
C LYS A 405 -2.03 -38.40 -12.94
N ARG A 406 -1.25 -38.07 -13.97
CA ARG A 406 -1.76 -37.72 -15.31
C ARG A 406 -1.76 -38.91 -16.28
N ILE A 407 -0.88 -39.89 -16.06
CA ILE A 407 -0.71 -41.07 -16.92
C ILE A 407 -0.65 -42.30 -16.02
N PHE A 408 -1.34 -43.36 -16.42
CA PHE A 408 -1.30 -44.66 -15.78
C PHE A 408 -1.31 -45.75 -16.86
N SER A 409 -0.61 -46.85 -16.58
CA SER A 409 -0.51 -48.00 -17.47
C SER A 409 -1.18 -49.18 -16.80
N PHE A 410 -2.12 -49.83 -17.47
CA PHE A 410 -2.70 -51.08 -16.97
C PHE A 410 -1.79 -52.25 -17.38
N PRO A 411 -1.49 -53.19 -16.47
CA PRO A 411 -0.87 -54.44 -16.85
C PRO A 411 -1.87 -55.26 -17.69
N GLY A 412 -1.38 -55.80 -18.80
CA GLY A 412 -2.11 -56.71 -19.70
C GLY A 412 -2.58 -56.05 -21.01
N ASP A 413 -2.39 -56.75 -22.12
CA ASP A 413 -2.97 -56.45 -23.43
C ASP A 413 -4.39 -57.03 -23.49
N PRO A 414 -5.44 -56.19 -23.63
CA PRO A 414 -6.82 -56.66 -23.75
C PRO A 414 -7.07 -57.54 -24.98
N ASN A 415 -6.08 -57.68 -25.89
CA ASN A 415 -6.14 -58.55 -27.06
C ASN A 415 -5.46 -59.92 -26.87
N VAL A 416 -4.82 -60.20 -25.73
CA VAL A 416 -4.12 -61.45 -25.47
C VAL A 416 -4.96 -62.39 -24.59
N THR A 417 -5.21 -63.60 -25.09
CA THR A 417 -6.04 -64.60 -24.39
C THR A 417 -5.30 -65.13 -23.15
N GLY A 418 -5.87 -64.92 -21.96
CA GLY A 418 -5.32 -65.40 -20.69
C GLY A 418 -4.77 -64.30 -19.77
N GLU A 419 -4.69 -63.06 -20.24
CA GLU A 419 -4.33 -61.93 -19.40
C GLU A 419 -5.56 -61.39 -18.66
N THR A 420 -5.47 -61.29 -17.34
CA THR A 420 -6.49 -60.65 -16.49
C THR A 420 -6.19 -59.16 -16.46
N GLY A 421 -7.17 -58.31 -16.79
CA GLY A 421 -7.01 -56.85 -16.70
C GLY A 421 -6.53 -56.37 -15.32
N GLY A 422 -6.13 -55.10 -15.23
CA GLY A 422 -5.52 -54.54 -14.03
C GLY A 422 -6.38 -53.50 -13.30
N THR A 423 -5.97 -53.18 -12.07
CA THR A 423 -6.47 -52.03 -11.32
C THR A 423 -5.41 -50.95 -11.18
N GLN A 424 -5.83 -49.68 -11.21
CA GLN A 424 -4.99 -48.52 -10.91
C GLN A 424 -5.72 -47.56 -9.99
N THR A 425 -4.98 -46.77 -9.21
CA THR A 425 -5.56 -45.78 -8.29
C THR A 425 -5.16 -44.36 -8.66
N LEU A 426 -6.15 -43.46 -8.58
CA LEU A 426 -6.01 -42.01 -8.64
C LEU A 426 -6.45 -41.40 -7.31
N THR A 427 -5.69 -40.45 -6.80
CA THR A 427 -6.10 -39.64 -5.66
C THR A 427 -6.51 -38.26 -6.16
N LEU A 428 -7.79 -37.93 -5.97
CA LEU A 428 -8.37 -36.63 -6.30
C LEU A 428 -8.65 -35.84 -5.03
N SER A 429 -8.32 -34.55 -5.03
CA SER A 429 -8.72 -33.63 -3.97
C SER A 429 -9.09 -32.27 -4.55
N THR A 430 -9.96 -31.56 -3.85
CA THR A 430 -10.42 -30.24 -4.28
C THR A 430 -10.68 -29.34 -3.08
N GLU A 431 -10.36 -28.06 -3.25
CA GLU A 431 -10.79 -27.01 -2.33
C GLU A 431 -12.12 -26.35 -2.78
N ASN A 432 -12.76 -26.87 -3.85
CA ASN A 432 -14.03 -26.35 -4.37
C ASN A 432 -15.24 -26.82 -3.57
N THR A 433 -15.98 -25.88 -2.99
CA THR A 433 -17.28 -26.15 -2.37
C THR A 433 -18.23 -26.82 -3.36
N GLY A 434 -18.77 -28.00 -3.02
CA GLY A 434 -19.55 -28.84 -3.93
C GLY A 434 -18.78 -30.04 -4.49
N GLY A 435 -17.48 -30.16 -4.20
CA GLY A 435 -16.70 -31.36 -4.46
C GLY A 435 -16.21 -31.49 -5.91
N TRP A 436 -15.98 -32.73 -6.35
CA TRP A 436 -15.54 -33.07 -7.71
C TRP A 436 -16.40 -34.17 -8.31
N ARG A 437 -16.42 -34.27 -9.64
CA ARG A 437 -17.11 -35.34 -10.39
C ARG A 437 -16.33 -35.74 -11.66
N ILE A 438 -16.53 -36.97 -12.12
CA ILE A 438 -15.98 -37.50 -13.37
C ILE A 438 -17.13 -37.59 -14.38
N ASP A 439 -17.12 -36.71 -15.39
CA ASP A 439 -18.21 -36.57 -16.37
C ASP A 439 -18.11 -37.58 -17.53
N GLY A 440 -16.98 -38.27 -17.69
CA GLY A 440 -16.79 -39.25 -18.74
C GLY A 440 -15.63 -40.20 -18.48
N LYS A 441 -15.78 -41.43 -18.96
CA LYS A 441 -14.75 -42.48 -18.96
C LYS A 441 -14.92 -43.33 -20.23
N PRO A 442 -13.87 -44.00 -20.73
CA PRO A 442 -14.05 -45.06 -21.72
C PRO A 442 -14.91 -46.21 -21.18
N ASP A 443 -15.66 -46.88 -22.05
CA ASP A 443 -16.60 -47.95 -21.66
C ASP A 443 -15.89 -49.15 -21.02
N TRP A 444 -14.66 -49.43 -21.45
CA TRP A 444 -13.84 -50.55 -20.96
C TRP A 444 -13.20 -50.31 -19.57
N VAL A 445 -13.41 -49.14 -18.96
CA VAL A 445 -12.95 -48.82 -17.59
C VAL A 445 -14.14 -48.77 -16.63
N THR A 446 -14.02 -49.37 -15.45
CA THR A 446 -14.95 -49.20 -14.33
C THR A 446 -14.29 -48.37 -13.23
N LEU A 447 -15.05 -47.48 -12.59
CA LEU A 447 -14.57 -46.60 -11.51
C LEU A 447 -15.23 -47.00 -10.18
N SER A 448 -14.47 -46.97 -9.08
CA SER A 448 -15.03 -47.21 -7.73
C SER A 448 -15.96 -46.10 -7.25
N GLN A 449 -15.75 -44.88 -7.74
CA GLN A 449 -16.60 -43.71 -7.48
C GLN A 449 -16.41 -42.68 -8.59
N ASN A 450 -17.44 -41.88 -8.84
CA ASN A 450 -17.46 -40.85 -9.89
C ASN A 450 -17.61 -39.44 -9.33
N SER A 451 -17.63 -39.27 -8.01
CA SER A 451 -17.65 -37.98 -7.33
C SER A 451 -17.04 -38.07 -5.94
N GLY A 452 -16.72 -36.92 -5.34
CA GLY A 452 -16.23 -36.81 -3.97
C GLY A 452 -16.40 -35.40 -3.41
N THR A 453 -16.33 -35.27 -2.08
CA THR A 453 -16.53 -34.00 -1.37
C THR A 453 -15.25 -33.17 -1.30
N ASP A 454 -15.37 -31.90 -0.92
CA ASP A 454 -14.25 -31.00 -0.70
C ASP A 454 -13.48 -31.30 0.60
N GLY A 455 -12.22 -30.84 0.64
CA GLY A 455 -11.39 -30.87 1.86
C GLY A 455 -10.77 -32.22 2.24
N THR A 456 -11.21 -33.34 1.65
CA THR A 456 -10.64 -34.68 1.92
C THR A 456 -10.19 -35.35 0.61
N PRO A 457 -8.92 -35.78 0.48
CA PRO A 457 -8.47 -36.58 -0.67
C PRO A 457 -9.24 -37.89 -0.78
N ALA A 458 -9.76 -38.16 -1.97
CA ALA A 458 -10.51 -39.37 -2.29
C ALA A 458 -9.73 -40.24 -3.27
N THR A 459 -9.73 -41.55 -3.04
CA THR A 459 -9.07 -42.51 -3.94
C THR A 459 -10.08 -43.15 -4.88
N VAL A 460 -9.91 -42.96 -6.19
CA VAL A 460 -10.67 -43.62 -7.25
C VAL A 460 -9.87 -44.79 -7.78
N THR A 461 -10.45 -45.99 -7.72
CA THR A 461 -9.89 -47.19 -8.34
C THR A 461 -10.47 -47.33 -9.74
N LEU A 462 -9.59 -47.41 -10.73
CA LEU A 462 -9.89 -47.71 -12.12
C LEU A 462 -9.64 -49.20 -12.34
N THR A 463 -10.65 -49.91 -12.80
CA THR A 463 -10.58 -51.35 -13.09
C THR A 463 -10.84 -51.58 -14.56
N VAL A 464 -9.96 -52.29 -15.24
CA VAL A 464 -10.17 -52.72 -16.63
C VAL A 464 -10.61 -54.18 -16.62
N GLY A 465 -11.77 -54.45 -17.21
CA GLY A 465 -12.21 -55.82 -17.52
C GLY A 465 -11.84 -56.17 -18.96
N VAL A 466 -11.56 -57.44 -19.24
CA VAL A 466 -11.43 -57.93 -20.62
C VAL A 466 -12.84 -58.24 -21.14
N GLU A 467 -13.35 -57.48 -22.10
CA GLU A 467 -14.54 -57.90 -22.82
C GLU A 467 -14.17 -59.07 -23.76
N PRO A 468 -14.78 -60.26 -23.64
CA PRO A 468 -14.59 -61.30 -24.63
C PRO A 468 -15.25 -60.84 -25.94
N ARG A 469 -14.46 -60.40 -26.91
CA ARG A 469 -14.98 -60.12 -28.25
C ARG A 469 -15.49 -61.43 -28.86
N THR A 470 -16.80 -61.63 -28.88
CA THR A 470 -17.41 -62.58 -29.81
C THR A 470 -17.16 -62.09 -31.22
N TYR A 471 -16.32 -62.81 -31.94
CA TYR A 471 -15.99 -62.64 -33.35
C TYR A 471 -17.27 -62.47 -34.20
N ARG A 472 -17.46 -61.31 -34.83
CA ARG A 472 -18.39 -61.16 -35.96
C ARG A 472 -17.57 -61.27 -37.26
N PRO A 473 -17.84 -62.26 -38.13
CA PRO A 473 -17.11 -62.39 -39.37
C PRO A 473 -17.41 -61.21 -40.31
N TYR A 474 -16.37 -60.72 -40.97
CA TYR A 474 -16.45 -59.73 -42.03
C TYR A 474 -17.20 -60.30 -43.25
N GLY A 475 -18.17 -59.55 -43.76
CA GLY A 475 -18.51 -59.58 -45.18
C GLY A 475 -20.00 -59.74 -45.51
N SER A 476 -20.63 -58.62 -45.88
CA SER A 476 -21.28 -58.52 -47.20
C SER A 476 -21.59 -57.04 -47.48
N ASN A 477 -20.97 -56.52 -48.54
CA ASN A 477 -21.32 -55.24 -49.15
C ASN A 477 -22.81 -55.20 -49.48
N GLU A 478 -23.48 -54.07 -49.26
CA GLU A 478 -24.44 -53.56 -50.24
C GLU A 478 -24.67 -52.05 -50.12
N SER A 479 -24.32 -51.39 -51.23
CA SER A 479 -24.82 -50.17 -51.86
C SER A 479 -25.35 -48.96 -51.05
N ARG A 480 -24.78 -47.81 -51.42
CA ARG A 480 -25.37 -46.47 -51.33
C ARG A 480 -26.77 -46.43 -51.96
N GLY A 481 -27.70 -45.73 -51.32
CA GLY A 481 -28.97 -45.32 -51.92
C GLY A 481 -29.66 -44.20 -51.14
N ARG A 482 -29.35 -42.96 -51.53
CA ARG A 482 -29.99 -41.63 -51.26
C ARG A 482 -30.23 -41.21 -49.82
#